data_AF-A0A522X6G3-F1
#
_entry.id   AF-A0A522X6G3-F1
#
_cell.length_a   1.000
_cell.length_b   1.000
_cell.length_c   1.000
_cell.angle_alpha   90.00
_cell.angle_beta   90.00
_cell.angle_gamma   90.00
#
_symmetry.space_group_name_H-M   'P 1'
#
loop_
_entity.id
_entity.type
_entity.pdbx_description
1 polymer ?
#
loop_
_entity_poly.entity_id
_entity_poly.type
_entity_poly.pdbx_seq_one_letter_code
_entity_poly.pdbx_strand_id
1 'polypeptide(L)'
;MSAWGTRLGSQVRRMVHGVCWIAILSGLLWIALGWGLDPQDFANPLRGWRHRLLVAHGVSAYVLLWVAGSLLALHQMGNWRARRNRASGLALTGALLLLALSGLTLYYPPHEDWRDAFSLFHQVLGASVALLIPLHIRLGKKARPLRHP
;
A
#
# COMPACT_ATOMS: atom_id res chain seq x y z
N MET A 1 -1.60 -13.60 25.43
CA MET A 1 -1.82 -12.45 24.52
C MET A 1 -1.15 -11.23 25.17
N SER A 2 0.03 -10.79 24.71
CA SER A 2 0.76 -9.72 25.41
C SER A 2 0.04 -8.37 25.21
N ALA A 3 -0.32 -7.73 26.32
CA ALA A 3 -1.17 -6.54 26.43
C ALA A 3 -0.64 -5.24 25.79
N TRP A 4 0.42 -5.31 24.98
CA TRP A 4 0.99 -4.16 24.29
C TRP A 4 1.39 -4.58 22.88
N GLY A 5 0.48 -4.38 21.93
CA GLY A 5 0.59 -4.68 20.49
C GLY A 5 1.75 -3.95 19.81
N THR A 6 2.97 -4.34 20.14
CA THR A 6 4.20 -3.80 19.54
C THR A 6 4.76 -4.74 18.48
N ARG A 7 4.39 -6.03 18.53
CA ARG A 7 4.84 -7.06 17.59
C ARG A 7 3.66 -7.76 16.95
N LEU A 8 3.72 -7.84 15.63
CA LEU A 8 2.81 -8.67 14.85
C LEU A 8 3.23 -10.13 14.97
N GLY A 9 2.24 -11.01 15.21
CA GLY A 9 2.43 -12.45 15.08
C GLY A 9 2.92 -12.81 13.68
N SER A 10 3.61 -13.95 13.55
CA SER A 10 4.22 -14.39 12.29
C SER A 10 3.19 -14.51 11.15
N GLN A 11 1.99 -14.99 11.44
CA GLN A 11 0.91 -15.12 10.47
C GLN A 11 0.38 -13.77 9.97
N VAL A 12 0.03 -12.86 10.89
CA VAL A 12 -0.42 -11.50 10.53
C VAL A 12 0.65 -10.78 9.73
N ARG A 13 1.92 -10.90 10.12
CA ARG A 13 3.04 -10.32 9.38
C ARG A 13 3.14 -10.86 7.95
N ARG A 14 3.02 -12.18 7.74
CA ARG A 14 3.00 -12.78 6.40
C ARG A 14 1.83 -12.28 5.57
N MET A 15 0.64 -12.20 6.17
CA MET A 15 -0.55 -11.68 5.49
C MET A 15 -0.36 -10.22 5.04
N VAL A 16 0.13 -9.35 5.93
CA VAL A 16 0.43 -7.95 5.61
C VAL A 16 1.43 -7.84 4.46
N HIS A 17 2.53 -8.60 4.50
CA HIS A 17 3.50 -8.57 3.40
C HIS A 17 2.91 -9.09 2.10
N GLY A 18 2.16 -10.19 2.15
CA GLY A 18 1.54 -10.78 0.96
C GLY A 18 0.61 -9.79 0.26
N VAL A 19 -0.32 -9.18 1.00
CA VAL A 19 -1.27 -8.22 0.40
C VAL A 19 -0.57 -6.97 -0.11
N CYS A 20 0.42 -6.43 0.61
CA CYS A 20 1.21 -5.30 0.13
C CYS A 20 1.96 -5.63 -1.17
N TRP A 21 2.61 -6.80 -1.24
CA TRP A 21 3.34 -7.20 -2.44
C TRP A 21 2.41 -7.44 -3.64
N ILE A 22 1.25 -8.06 -3.44
CA ILE A 22 0.27 -8.23 -4.52
C ILE A 22 -0.18 -6.85 -5.03
N ALA A 23 -0.54 -5.92 -4.15
CA ALA A 23 -0.97 -4.58 -4.55
C ALA A 23 0.14 -3.82 -5.29
N ILE A 24 1.36 -3.82 -4.77
CA ILE A 24 2.51 -3.13 -5.37
C ILE A 24 2.85 -3.73 -6.74
N LEU A 25 3.04 -5.05 -6.81
CA LEU A 25 3.49 -5.69 -8.06
C LEU A 25 2.42 -5.60 -9.14
N SER A 26 1.14 -5.81 -8.80
CA SER A 26 0.06 -5.66 -9.78
C SER A 26 -0.04 -4.23 -10.31
N GLY A 27 0.13 -3.22 -9.46
CA GLY A 27 0.13 -1.81 -9.86
C GLY A 27 1.33 -1.42 -10.71
N LEU A 28 2.56 -1.79 -10.30
CA LEU A 28 3.77 -1.48 -11.06
C LEU A 28 3.79 -2.17 -12.43
N LEU A 29 3.36 -3.44 -12.49
CA LEU A 29 3.23 -4.15 -13.78
C LEU A 29 2.13 -3.52 -14.65
N TRP A 30 1.03 -3.05 -14.06
CA TRP A 30 -0.01 -2.33 -14.80
C TRP A 30 0.53 -1.04 -15.44
N ILE A 31 1.34 -0.27 -14.70
CA ILE A 31 2.01 0.95 -15.20
C ILE A 31 2.98 0.59 -16.32
N ALA A 32 3.83 -0.42 -16.12
CA ALA A 32 4.84 -0.83 -17.10
C ALA A 32 4.21 -1.31 -18.42
N LEU A 33 3.17 -2.15 -18.35
CA LEU A 33 2.41 -2.54 -19.55
C LEU A 33 1.72 -1.34 -20.20
N GLY A 34 1.41 -0.29 -19.42
CA GLY A 34 0.73 0.89 -19.93
C GLY A 34 1.54 1.74 -20.89
N TRP A 35 2.87 1.76 -20.76
CA TRP A 35 3.75 2.52 -21.66
C TRP A 35 3.91 1.91 -23.04
N GLY A 36 3.71 0.59 -23.18
CA GLY A 36 3.92 -0.14 -24.44
C GLY A 36 2.65 -0.55 -25.17
N LEU A 37 1.46 -0.16 -24.69
CA LEU A 37 0.19 -0.57 -25.26
C LEU A 37 -0.57 0.61 -25.88
N ASP A 38 -0.91 0.47 -27.16
CA ASP A 38 -1.86 1.34 -27.84
C ASP A 38 -3.28 1.08 -27.28
N PRO A 39 -3.98 2.11 -26.77
CA PRO A 39 -5.37 1.99 -26.32
C PRO A 39 -6.35 1.43 -27.36
N GLN A 40 -6.06 1.60 -28.65
CA GLN A 40 -6.92 1.18 -29.77
C GLN A 40 -6.58 -0.21 -30.33
N ASP A 41 -5.50 -0.84 -29.88
CA ASP A 41 -5.12 -2.19 -30.31
C ASP A 41 -5.80 -3.26 -29.44
N PHE A 42 -7.01 -3.64 -29.85
CA PHE A 42 -7.80 -4.67 -29.17
C PHE A 42 -7.31 -6.10 -29.42
N ALA A 43 -6.44 -6.34 -30.41
CA ALA A 43 -5.93 -7.67 -30.73
C ALA A 43 -4.77 -8.09 -29.81
N ASN A 44 -4.13 -7.13 -29.13
CA ASN A 44 -2.96 -7.42 -28.30
C ASN A 44 -3.31 -8.21 -27.02
N PRO A 45 -2.76 -9.42 -26.83
CA PRO A 45 -3.05 -10.24 -25.65
C PRO A 45 -2.58 -9.61 -24.33
N LEU A 46 -1.59 -8.71 -24.37
CA LEU A 46 -1.11 -7.98 -23.19
C LEU A 46 -2.18 -7.05 -22.61
N ARG A 47 -3.16 -6.60 -23.41
CA ARG A 47 -4.31 -5.83 -22.92
C ARG A 47 -5.14 -6.63 -21.91
N GLY A 48 -5.33 -7.93 -22.17
CA GLY A 48 -6.01 -8.85 -21.26
C GLY A 48 -5.25 -8.98 -19.93
N TRP A 49 -3.92 -9.06 -19.97
CA TRP A 49 -3.09 -9.08 -18.77
C TRP A 49 -3.14 -7.76 -18.01
N ARG A 50 -3.08 -6.61 -18.69
CA ARG A 50 -3.23 -5.29 -18.07
C ARG A 50 -4.56 -5.18 -17.31
N HIS A 51 -5.66 -5.66 -17.89
CA HIS A 51 -6.95 -5.70 -17.17
C HIS A 51 -6.90 -6.61 -15.93
N ARG A 52 -6.38 -7.84 -16.04
CA ARG A 52 -6.26 -8.77 -14.90
C ARG A 52 -5.41 -8.20 -13.76
N LEU A 53 -4.32 -7.50 -14.08
CA LEU A 53 -3.49 -6.81 -13.10
C LEU A 53 -4.27 -5.71 -12.38
N LEU A 54 -5.08 -4.93 -13.10
CA LEU A 54 -5.94 -3.91 -12.48
C LEU A 54 -6.96 -4.53 -11.52
N VAL A 55 -7.58 -5.66 -11.90
CA VAL A 55 -8.51 -6.39 -11.03
C VAL A 55 -7.80 -6.90 -9.77
N ALA A 56 -6.64 -7.54 -9.92
CA ALA A 56 -5.84 -8.00 -8.80
C ALA A 56 -5.43 -6.85 -7.86
N HIS A 57 -5.06 -5.70 -8.44
CA HIS A 57 -4.73 -4.49 -7.70
C HIS A 57 -5.92 -3.98 -6.89
N GLY A 58 -7.09 -3.81 -7.52
CA GLY A 58 -8.31 -3.35 -6.85
C GLY A 58 -8.73 -4.27 -5.70
N VAL A 59 -8.79 -5.59 -5.94
CA VAL A 59 -9.14 -6.58 -4.90
C VAL A 59 -8.15 -6.53 -3.74
N SER A 60 -6.85 -6.54 -4.02
CA SER A 60 -5.82 -6.48 -2.98
C SER A 60 -5.80 -5.15 -2.23
N ALA A 61 -6.17 -4.03 -2.86
CA ALA A 61 -6.31 -2.73 -2.21
C ALA A 61 -7.42 -2.72 -1.15
N TYR A 62 -8.57 -3.33 -1.41
CA TYR A 62 -9.63 -3.47 -0.41
C TYR A 62 -9.21 -4.34 0.78
N VAL A 63 -8.52 -5.46 0.51
CA VAL A 63 -7.95 -6.30 1.58
C VAL A 63 -6.90 -5.52 2.37
N LEU A 64 -6.05 -4.74 1.69
CA LEU A 64 -5.03 -3.91 2.33
C LEU A 64 -5.66 -2.85 3.25
N LEU A 65 -6.77 -2.22 2.85
CA LEU A 65 -7.51 -1.28 3.69
C LEU A 65 -8.03 -1.94 4.97
N TRP A 66 -8.65 -3.11 4.85
CA TRP A 66 -9.12 -3.88 6.00
C TRP A 66 -7.98 -4.27 6.95
N VAL A 67 -6.84 -4.73 6.39
CA VAL A 67 -5.65 -5.06 7.16
C VAL A 67 -5.04 -3.83 7.81
N ALA A 68 -4.94 -2.71 7.10
CA ALA A 68 -4.39 -1.44 7.62
C ALA A 68 -5.23 -0.91 8.78
N GLY A 69 -6.56 -0.94 8.66
CA GLY A 69 -7.47 -0.60 9.76
C GLY A 69 -7.27 -1.51 10.98
N SER A 70 -7.12 -2.82 10.77
CA SER A 70 -6.83 -3.78 11.85
C SER A 70 -5.49 -3.50 12.55
N LEU A 71 -4.47 -3.07 11.79
CA LEU A 71 -3.15 -2.73 12.31
C LEU A 71 -3.14 -1.48 13.21
N LEU A 72 -4.14 -0.59 13.09
CA LEU A 72 -4.25 0.58 13.95
C LEU A 72 -4.29 0.16 15.43
N ALA A 73 -5.20 -0.76 15.77
CA ALA A 73 -5.35 -1.28 17.13
C ALA A 73 -4.22 -2.24 17.53
N LEU A 74 -3.78 -3.11 16.61
CA LEU A 74 -2.85 -4.21 16.91
C LEU A 74 -1.37 -3.83 16.88
N HIS A 75 -1.01 -2.72 16.22
CA HIS A 75 0.38 -2.31 16.01
C HIS A 75 0.62 -0.82 16.25
N GLN A 76 -0.20 0.05 15.68
CA GLN A 76 0.08 1.49 15.69
C GLN A 76 -0.12 2.08 17.09
N MET A 77 -1.26 1.83 17.74
CA MET A 77 -1.55 2.37 19.07
C MET A 77 -0.52 1.95 20.12
N GLY A 78 -0.06 0.69 20.09
CA GLY A 78 0.96 0.19 21.02
C GLY A 78 2.30 0.89 20.84
N ASN A 79 2.76 1.03 19.59
CA ASN A 79 4.01 1.74 19.28
C ASN A 79 3.91 3.24 19.52
N TRP A 80 2.75 3.84 19.28
CA TRP A 80 2.46 5.21 19.66
C TRP A 80 2.56 5.36 21.16
N ARG A 81 1.84 4.62 22.00
CA ARG A 81 1.97 4.75 23.47
C ARG A 81 3.42 4.58 23.94
N ALA A 82 4.18 3.68 23.34
CA ALA A 82 5.60 3.48 23.63
C ALA A 82 6.56 4.54 23.07
N ARG A 83 6.08 5.57 22.36
CA ARG A 83 6.90 6.61 21.68
C ARG A 83 7.89 6.05 20.65
N ARG A 84 7.59 4.90 20.04
CA ARG A 84 8.48 4.22 19.08
C ARG A 84 7.96 4.33 17.66
N ASN A 85 8.88 4.60 16.72
CA ASN A 85 8.64 4.59 15.27
C ASN A 85 7.39 5.38 14.82
N ARG A 86 7.02 6.44 15.56
CA ARG A 86 5.74 7.16 15.36
C ARG A 86 5.71 7.93 14.04
N ALA A 87 6.78 8.66 13.74
CA ALA A 87 6.87 9.53 12.57
C ALA A 87 6.76 8.73 11.26
N SER A 88 7.55 7.65 11.14
CA SER A 88 7.49 6.78 9.96
C SER A 88 6.14 6.06 9.85
N GLY A 89 5.54 5.66 10.98
CA GLY A 89 4.21 5.07 11.02
C GLY A 89 3.11 6.04 10.56
N LEU A 90 3.15 7.29 11.03
CA LEU A 90 2.20 8.33 10.65
C LEU A 90 2.35 8.68 9.16
N ALA A 91 3.58 8.80 8.66
CA ALA A 91 3.85 9.03 7.24
C ALA A 91 3.28 7.90 6.37
N LEU A 92 3.50 6.64 6.76
CA LEU A 92 2.97 5.49 6.03
C LEU A 92 1.44 5.43 6.10
N THR A 93 0.83 5.65 7.26
CA THR A 93 -0.64 5.70 7.41
C THR A 93 -1.24 6.83 6.55
N GLY A 94 -0.63 8.02 6.55
CA GLY A 94 -1.06 9.13 5.70
C GLY A 94 -0.95 8.82 4.21
N ALA A 95 0.16 8.21 3.78
CA ALA A 95 0.32 7.80 2.38
C ALA A 95 -0.71 6.74 1.95
N LEU A 96 -1.01 5.76 2.81
CA LEU A 96 -2.06 4.77 2.55
C LEU A 96 -3.46 5.40 2.47
N LEU A 97 -3.75 6.38 3.33
CA LEU A 97 -5.01 7.12 3.29
C LEU A 97 -5.14 7.93 2.00
N LEU A 98 -4.09 8.64 1.60
CA LEU A 98 -4.06 9.40 0.34
C LEU A 98 -4.19 8.48 -0.88
N LEU A 99 -3.60 7.28 -0.85
CA LEU A 99 -3.82 6.26 -1.88
C LEU A 99 -5.27 5.81 -1.93
N ALA A 100 -5.89 5.55 -0.79
CA ALA A 100 -7.29 5.15 -0.72
C ALA A 100 -8.22 6.23 -1.30
N LEU A 101 -8.01 7.49 -0.91
CA LEU A 101 -8.80 8.63 -1.38
C LEU A 101 -8.59 8.87 -2.89
N SER A 102 -7.35 8.86 -3.35
CA SER A 102 -7.06 9.03 -4.79
C SER A 102 -7.61 7.86 -5.62
N GLY A 103 -7.56 6.63 -5.12
CA GLY A 103 -8.21 5.48 -5.75
C GLY A 103 -9.73 5.65 -5.84
N LEU A 104 -10.36 6.15 -4.77
CA LEU A 104 -11.79 6.44 -4.76
C LEU A 104 -12.17 7.52 -5.79
N THR A 105 -11.37 8.58 -5.93
CA THR A 105 -11.59 9.61 -6.96
C THR A 105 -11.44 9.09 -8.39
N LEU A 106 -10.76 7.96 -8.62
CA LEU A 106 -10.72 7.33 -9.94
C LEU A 106 -12.02 6.61 -10.29
N TYR A 107 -12.78 6.17 -9.28
CA TYR A 107 -14.13 5.62 -9.43
C TYR A 107 -15.19 6.71 -9.47
N TYR A 108 -15.01 7.75 -8.65
CA TYR A 108 -15.94 8.86 -8.47
C TYR A 108 -15.21 10.20 -8.62
N PRO A 109 -14.82 10.59 -9.85
CA PRO A 109 -14.11 11.83 -10.08
C PRO A 109 -15.02 13.03 -9.77
N PRO A 110 -14.51 14.09 -9.11
CA PRO A 110 -15.29 15.29 -8.85
C PRO A 110 -15.62 16.08 -10.12
N HIS A 111 -14.78 15.96 -11.15
CA HIS A 111 -14.95 16.55 -12.48
C HIS A 111 -14.15 15.73 -13.50
N GLU A 112 -14.59 15.67 -14.76
CA GLU A 112 -14.02 14.77 -15.79
C GLU A 112 -12.53 15.04 -16.05
N ASP A 113 -12.14 16.32 -16.06
CA ASP A 113 -10.77 16.76 -16.35
C ASP A 113 -9.72 16.36 -15.30
N TRP A 114 -10.15 16.00 -14.08
CA TRP A 114 -9.21 15.71 -12.99
C TRP A 114 -8.77 14.27 -12.92
N ARG A 115 -9.40 13.37 -13.67
CA ARG A 115 -9.17 11.93 -13.58
C ARG A 115 -7.72 11.56 -13.90
N ASP A 116 -7.12 12.19 -14.90
CA ASP A 116 -5.73 11.91 -15.29
C ASP A 116 -4.73 12.41 -14.25
N ALA A 117 -4.98 13.57 -13.65
CA ALA A 117 -4.18 14.10 -12.56
C ALA A 117 -4.23 13.18 -11.32
N PHE A 118 -5.42 12.72 -10.93
CA PHE A 118 -5.57 11.75 -9.84
C PHE A 118 -4.94 10.41 -10.16
N SER A 119 -5.00 9.97 -11.43
CA SER A 119 -4.37 8.73 -11.89
C SER A 119 -2.86 8.81 -11.74
N LEU A 120 -2.25 9.90 -12.21
CA LEU A 120 -0.81 10.13 -12.08
C LEU A 120 -0.40 10.25 -10.61
N PHE A 121 -1.14 11.02 -9.81
CA PHE A 121 -0.90 11.16 -8.38
C PHE A 121 -0.94 9.80 -7.66
N HIS A 122 -1.96 8.98 -7.91
CA HIS A 122 -2.12 7.65 -7.34
C HIS A 122 -0.94 6.74 -7.72
N GLN A 123 -0.53 6.76 -8.99
CA GLN A 123 0.60 5.97 -9.48
C GLN A 123 1.93 6.38 -8.83
N VAL A 124 2.25 7.67 -8.79
CA VAL A 124 3.49 8.19 -8.19
C VAL A 124 3.54 7.92 -6.69
N LEU A 125 2.42 8.17 -5.99
CA LEU A 125 2.31 7.88 -4.57
C LEU A 125 2.42 6.38 -4.29
N GLY A 126 1.81 5.54 -5.14
CA GLY A 126 1.84 4.07 -5.02
C GLY A 126 3.25 3.52 -5.18
N ALA A 127 3.98 4.00 -6.19
CA ALA A 127 5.40 3.68 -6.38
C ALA A 127 6.26 4.16 -5.19
N SER A 128 5.96 5.33 -4.63
CA SER A 128 6.65 5.84 -3.44
C SER A 128 6.41 4.97 -2.21
N VAL A 129 5.18 4.46 -2.02
CA VAL A 129 4.83 3.55 -0.91
C VAL A 129 5.60 2.23 -0.98
N ALA A 130 5.92 1.74 -2.19
CA ALA A 130 6.78 0.56 -2.35
C ALA A 130 8.15 0.72 -1.68
N LEU A 131 8.66 1.96 -1.56
CA LEU A 131 9.90 2.30 -0.87
C LEU A 131 9.67 2.67 0.61
N LEU A 132 8.54 3.32 0.93
CA LEU A 132 8.22 3.70 2.31
C LEU A 132 8.01 2.49 3.23
N ILE A 133 7.41 1.40 2.73
CA ILE A 133 7.21 0.18 3.54
C ILE A 133 8.53 -0.42 4.05
N PRO A 134 9.54 -0.75 3.20
CA PRO A 134 10.81 -1.27 3.69
C PRO A 134 11.56 -0.25 4.56
N LEU A 135 11.44 1.05 4.26
CA LEU A 135 12.01 2.11 5.11
C LEU A 135 11.39 2.10 6.51
N HIS A 136 10.06 2.08 6.63
CA HIS A 136 9.34 2.01 7.91
C HIS A 136 9.77 0.78 8.74
N ILE A 137 9.93 -0.37 8.08
CA ILE A 137 10.40 -1.61 8.72
C ILE A 137 11.84 -1.45 9.23
N ARG A 138 12.74 -0.89 8.41
CA ARG A 138 14.15 -0.66 8.80
C ARG A 138 14.24 0.30 9.99
N LEU A 139 13.50 1.41 9.98
CA LEU A 139 13.45 2.37 11.08
C LEU A 139 12.90 1.74 12.37
N GLY A 140 11.85 0.91 12.25
CA GLY A 140 11.30 0.17 13.39
C GLY A 140 12.28 -0.84 14.00
N LYS A 141 13.12 -1.48 13.18
CA LYS A 141 14.19 -2.36 13.66
C LYS A 141 15.30 -1.60 14.39
N LYS A 142 15.71 -0.43 13.89
CA LYS A 142 16.74 0.41 14.52
C LYS A 142 16.30 1.00 15.86
N ALA A 143 15.02 1.34 16.01
CA ALA A 143 14.45 1.86 17.25
C ALA A 143 14.26 0.80 18.36
N ARG A 144 14.74 -0.42 18.17
CA ARG A 144 14.63 -1.52 19.13
C ARG A 144 15.80 -1.43 20.13
N PRO A 145 15.54 -1.39 21.45
CA PRO A 145 16.61 -1.50 22.44
C PRO A 145 17.37 -2.82 22.23
N LEU A 146 18.70 -2.77 22.30
CA LEU A 146 19.53 -3.97 22.35
C LEU A 146 19.01 -4.83 23.51
N ARG A 147 18.77 -6.13 23.26
CA ARG A 147 18.55 -7.06 24.37
C ARG A 147 19.87 -7.11 25.13
N HIS A 148 19.90 -6.61 26.36
CA HIS A 148 20.96 -7.03 27.27
C HIS A 148 20.79 -8.55 27.48
N PRO A 149 21.86 -9.34 27.34
CA PRO A 149 21.84 -10.79 27.46
C PRO A 149 21.38 -11.24 28.85
#